data_AF-A0A2A5IXH5-F1
#
_entry.id   AF-A0A2A5IXH5-F1
#
_cell.length_a   1.000
_cell.length_b   1.000
_cell.length_c   1.000
_cell.angle_alpha   90.00
_cell.angle_beta   90.00
_cell.angle_gamma   90.00
#
_symmetry.space_group_name_H-M   'P 1'
#
loop_
_entity.id
_entity.type
_entity.pdbx_description
1 polymer ?
#
loop_
_entity_poly.entity_id
_entity_poly.type
_entity_poly.pdbx_seq_one_letter_code
_entity_poly.pdbx_strand_id
1 'polypeptide(L)'
;MCTGKPQAWELKGQNLAAWKRAMASCSKCPLLGQCRESIRQGKVLPADQVMAETVYDCNGRPVAGHGLRAYAVNRGRTPRAFHASNATLLREGAAA
;
A
#
# COMPACT_ATOMS: atom_id res chain seq x y z
N MET A 1 11.27 9.96 -2.37
CA MET A 1 10.28 9.03 -1.75
C MET A 1 9.58 9.75 -0.62
N CYS A 2 8.33 9.38 -0.31
CA CYS A 2 7.64 9.87 0.89
C CYS A 2 8.56 9.70 2.10
N THR A 3 8.92 10.80 2.75
CA THR A 3 9.85 10.80 3.86
C THR A 3 9.25 10.04 5.05
N GLY A 4 9.99 9.08 5.62
CA GLY A 4 9.59 8.34 6.82
C GLY A 4 9.43 6.82 6.62
N LYS A 5 8.54 6.21 7.43
CA LYS A 5 8.32 4.75 7.48
C LYS A 5 7.63 4.25 6.21
N PRO A 6 8.27 3.45 5.35
CA PRO A 6 7.70 2.98 4.08
C PRO A 6 6.35 2.27 4.30
N GLN A 7 6.27 1.46 5.35
CA GLN A 7 5.07 0.68 5.69
C GLN A 7 3.86 1.54 6.02
N ALA A 8 4.04 2.81 6.43
CA ALA A 8 2.93 3.70 6.75
C ALA A 8 2.15 4.12 5.48
N TRP A 9 2.79 4.02 4.31
CA TRP A 9 2.23 4.38 3.02
C TRP A 9 1.69 3.17 2.26
N GLU A 10 2.12 1.95 2.61
CA GLU A 10 1.67 0.72 1.99
C GLU A 10 0.19 0.41 2.30
N LEU A 11 -0.53 -0.12 1.30
CA LEU A 11 -1.90 -0.56 1.53
C LEU A 11 -1.96 -1.96 2.13
N LYS A 12 -0.93 -2.78 1.88
CA LYS A 12 -0.81 -4.15 2.39
C LYS A 12 -0.82 -4.16 3.91
N GLY A 13 -1.62 -5.05 4.49
CA GLY A 13 -1.72 -5.20 5.95
C GLY A 13 -2.51 -4.10 6.66
N GLN A 14 -2.92 -3.05 5.96
CA GLN A 14 -3.62 -1.90 6.53
C GLN A 14 -5.12 -1.90 6.23
N ASN A 15 -5.88 -1.14 7.02
CA ASN A 15 -7.32 -0.94 6.83
C ASN A 15 -7.64 0.48 6.33
N LEU A 16 -8.89 0.72 5.95
CA LEU A 16 -9.35 2.02 5.43
C LEU A 16 -9.01 3.21 6.34
N ALA A 17 -9.08 3.03 7.67
CA ALA A 17 -8.77 4.10 8.61
C ALA A 17 -7.27 4.45 8.62
N ALA A 18 -6.39 3.46 8.45
CA ALA A 18 -4.96 3.70 8.28
C ALA A 18 -4.66 4.43 6.96
N TRP A 19 -5.30 4.05 5.85
CA TRP A 19 -5.14 4.73 4.57
C TRP A 19 -5.59 6.19 4.62
N LYS A 20 -6.74 6.48 5.24
CA LYS A 20 -7.23 7.86 5.44
C LYS A 20 -6.25 8.70 6.26
N ARG A 21 -5.62 8.13 7.29
CA ARG A 21 -4.58 8.82 8.07
C ARG A 21 -3.35 9.10 7.20
N ALA A 22 -2.90 8.13 6.42
CA ALA A 22 -1.79 8.33 5.48
C ALA A 22 -2.11 9.42 4.45
N MET A 23 -3.32 9.45 3.88
CA MET A 23 -3.75 10.53 2.97
C MET A 23 -3.69 11.90 3.64
N ALA A 24 -4.22 12.01 4.87
CA ALA A 24 -4.22 13.25 5.65
C ALA A 24 -2.80 13.69 6.10
N SER A 25 -1.87 12.74 6.28
CA SER A 25 -0.47 13.06 6.49
C SER A 25 0.20 13.53 5.20
N CYS A 26 -0.14 12.90 4.06
CA CYS A 26 0.38 13.27 2.76
C CYS A 26 -0.07 14.68 2.35
N SER A 27 -1.28 15.10 2.74
CA SER A 27 -1.79 16.44 2.41
C SER A 27 -1.08 17.58 3.10
N LYS A 28 -0.37 17.27 4.18
CA LYS A 28 0.45 18.22 4.94
C LYS A 28 1.93 18.17 4.51
N CYS A 29 2.28 17.35 3.52
CA CYS A 29 3.66 17.20 3.07
C CYS A 29 4.10 18.45 2.28
N PRO A 30 5.22 19.10 2.63
CA PRO A 30 5.74 20.24 1.89
C PRO A 30 6.07 19.92 0.42
N LEU A 31 6.37 18.66 0.13
CA LEU A 31 6.72 18.17 -1.21
C LEU A 31 5.50 17.68 -2.01
N LEU A 32 4.27 17.90 -1.54
CA LEU A 32 3.06 17.42 -2.19
C LEU A 32 2.96 17.86 -3.67
N GLY A 33 3.22 19.14 -3.94
CA GLY A 33 3.19 19.68 -5.30
C GLY A 33 4.19 18.98 -6.23
N GLN A 34 5.42 18.78 -5.75
CA GLN A 34 6.47 18.08 -6.50
C GLN A 34 6.15 16.60 -6.70
N CYS A 35 5.53 15.94 -5.71
CA CYS A 35 5.09 14.55 -5.82
C CYS A 35 4.01 14.41 -6.90
N ARG A 36 3.00 15.28 -6.91
CA ARG A 36 1.96 15.30 -7.95
C ARG A 36 2.56 15.47 -9.34
N GLU A 37 3.49 16.40 -9.48
CA GLU A 37 4.14 16.66 -10.76
C GLU A 37 5.00 15.48 -11.23
N SER A 38 5.73 14.84 -10.32
CA SER A 38 6.54 13.66 -10.66
C SER A 38 5.69 12.47 -11.13
N ILE A 39 4.51 12.28 -10.54
CA ILE A 39 3.54 11.28 -10.98
C ILE A 39 2.95 11.66 -12.34
N ARG A 40 2.55 12.93 -12.53
CA ARG A 40 2.00 13.43 -13.79
C ARG A 40 2.98 13.28 -14.96
N GLN A 41 4.27 13.47 -14.70
CA GLN A 41 5.35 13.28 -15.67
C GLN A 41 5.74 11.81 -15.87
N GLY A 42 5.15 10.86 -15.13
CA GLY A 42 5.51 9.44 -15.20
C GLY A 42 6.88 9.10 -14.61
N LYS A 43 7.54 10.02 -13.90
CA LYS A 43 8.84 9.80 -13.23
C LYS A 43 8.71 8.92 -12.00
N VAL A 44 7.52 8.91 -11.39
CA VAL A 44 7.18 8.05 -10.25
C VAL A 44 5.90 7.31 -10.59
N LEU A 45 5.96 5.98 -10.51
CA LEU A 45 4.83 5.09 -10.73
C LEU A 45 4.47 4.44 -9.40
N PRO A 46 3.56 5.05 -8.61
CA PRO A 46 3.17 4.48 -7.34
C PRO A 46 2.34 3.23 -7.57
N ALA A 47 2.67 2.12 -6.91
CA ALA A 47 1.85 0.92 -6.90
C ALA A 47 1.64 0.45 -5.45
N ASP A 48 0.42 0.04 -5.16
CA ASP A 48 0.02 -0.51 -3.86
C ASP A 48 0.29 0.38 -2.62
N GLN A 49 0.13 1.70 -2.78
CA GLN A 49 0.48 2.66 -1.73
C GLN A 49 -0.37 3.93 -1.76
N VAL A 50 -0.29 4.72 -0.69
CA VAL A 50 -0.74 6.10 -0.62
C VAL A 50 0.39 7.02 -1.05
N MET A 51 0.16 7.83 -2.08
CA MET A 51 1.10 8.85 -2.53
C MET A 51 0.34 10.08 -3.05
N ALA A 52 0.87 11.28 -2.81
CA ALA A 52 0.23 12.52 -3.25
C ALA A 52 -1.26 12.61 -2.87
N GLU A 53 -1.58 12.30 -1.61
CA GLU A 53 -2.94 12.23 -1.03
C GLU A 53 -3.86 11.17 -1.64
N THR A 54 -3.34 10.33 -2.54
CA THR A 54 -4.13 9.42 -3.35
C THR A 54 -3.73 7.98 -3.07
N VAL A 55 -4.72 7.10 -3.00
CA VAL A 55 -4.51 5.65 -2.91
C VAL A 55 -4.31 5.12 -4.32
N TYR A 56 -3.22 4.39 -4.55
CA TYR A 56 -2.94 3.72 -5.82
C TYR A 56 -3.08 2.21 -5.67
N ASP A 57 -3.77 1.57 -6.60
CA ASP A 57 -3.92 0.12 -6.63
C ASP A 57 -2.60 -0.60 -7.01
N CYS A 58 -2.62 -1.92 -7.07
CA CYS A 58 -1.45 -2.72 -7.45
C CYS A 58 -0.98 -2.48 -8.89
N ASN A 59 -1.82 -1.93 -9.75
CA ASN A 59 -1.48 -1.56 -11.14
C ASN A 59 -1.04 -0.09 -11.25
N GLY A 60 -0.93 0.61 -10.12
CA GLY A 60 -0.62 2.02 -10.05
C GLY A 60 -1.72 2.95 -10.57
N ARG A 61 -2.97 2.50 -10.56
CA ARG A 61 -4.13 3.32 -10.90
C ARG A 61 -4.67 4.03 -9.65
N PRO A 62 -5.02 5.31 -9.73
CA PRO A 62 -5.60 6.02 -8.61
C PRO A 62 -6.99 5.48 -8.28
N VAL A 63 -7.23 5.20 -7.00
CA VAL A 63 -8.53 4.82 -6.46
C VAL A 63 -9.29 6.08 -6.08
N ALA A 64 -10.36 6.38 -6.80
CA ALA A 64 -11.17 7.57 -6.55
C ALA A 64 -11.78 7.58 -5.13
N GLY A 65 -11.95 8.77 -4.54
CA GLY A 65 -12.43 8.92 -3.16
C GLY A 65 -13.78 8.24 -2.87
N HIS A 66 -14.71 8.26 -3.83
CA HIS A 66 -16.00 7.57 -3.71
C HIS A 66 -15.87 6.04 -3.79
N GLY A 67 -14.89 5.53 -4.54
CA GLY A 67 -14.58 4.10 -4.66
C GLY A 67 -13.72 3.55 -3.54
N LEU A 68 -13.10 4.41 -2.72
CA LEU A 68 -12.09 4.02 -1.74
C LEU A 68 -12.61 3.02 -0.69
N ARG A 69 -13.84 3.22 -0.19
CA ARG A 69 -14.44 2.30 0.79
C ARG A 69 -14.70 0.92 0.17
N ALA A 70 -15.28 0.88 -1.02
CA ALA A 70 -15.56 -0.36 -1.74
C ALA A 70 -14.25 -1.11 -2.05
N TYR A 71 -13.23 -0.38 -2.50
CA TYR A 71 -11.90 -0.92 -2.75
C TYR A 71 -11.31 -1.55 -1.47
N ALA A 72 -11.36 -0.86 -0.33
CA ALA A 72 -10.85 -1.39 0.94
C ALA A 72 -11.59 -2.65 1.40
N VAL A 73 -12.92 -2.70 1.22
CA VAL A 73 -13.74 -3.88 1.53
C VAL A 73 -13.36 -5.06 0.62
N ASN A 74 -13.29 -4.85 -0.68
CA ASN A 74 -12.92 -5.90 -1.64
C ASN A 74 -11.55 -6.48 -1.31
N ARG A 75 -10.61 -5.61 -0.93
CA ARG A 75 -9.24 -6.00 -0.56
C ARG A 75 -9.13 -6.70 0.79
N GLY A 76 -10.05 -6.43 1.71
CA GLY A 76 -10.18 -7.17 2.96
C GLY A 76 -10.86 -8.53 2.78
N ARG A 77 -11.66 -8.71 1.72
CA ARG A 77 -12.34 -9.96 1.38
C ARG A 77 -11.47 -10.93 0.59
N THR A 78 -10.53 -10.43 -0.22
CA THR A 78 -9.55 -11.31 -0.86
C THR A 78 -8.76 -12.01 0.25
N PRO A 79 -8.84 -13.34 0.38
CA PRO A 79 -7.99 -14.06 1.31
C PRO A 79 -6.56 -13.68 0.96
N ARG A 80 -5.84 -13.13 1.93
CA ARG A 80 -4.42 -12.86 1.72
C ARG A 80 -3.83 -14.22 1.40
N ALA A 81 -3.31 -14.40 0.18
CA ALA A 81 -2.28 -15.39 -0.02
C ALA A 81 -1.17 -14.97 0.95
N PHE A 82 -1.17 -15.59 2.13
CA PHE A 82 -0.02 -15.64 2.99
C PHE A 82 1.04 -16.25 2.08
N HIS A 83 1.88 -15.41 1.47
CA HIS A 83 3.25 -15.83 1.23
C HIS A 83 3.84 -16.00 2.63
N ALA A 84 3.53 -17.15 3.22
CA ALA A 84 4.40 -17.79 4.16
C ALA A 84 5.69 -17.99 3.36
N SER A 85 6.63 -17.08 3.55
CA SER A 85 8.02 -17.37 3.21
C SER A 85 8.36 -18.61 4.02
N ASN A 86 8.40 -19.75 3.33
CA ASN A 86 8.66 -21.04 3.92
C ASN A 86 10.17 -21.12 4.18
N ALA A 87 10.57 -21.05 5.44
CA ALA A 87 11.84 -21.53 5.98
C ALA A 87 11.56 -21.76 7.47
N THR A 88 11.44 -22.99 8.00
CA THR A 88 12.24 -24.17 7.73
C THR A 88 11.43 -25.43 8.08
N LEU A 89 11.09 -26.23 7.07
CA LEU A 89 10.89 -27.67 7.25
C LEU A 89 12.25 -28.33 7.04
N LEU A 90 12.96 -28.63 8.12
CA LEU A 90 13.92 -29.74 8.12
C LEU A 90 13.31 -30.83 8.98
N ARG A 91 12.98 -31.89 8.26
CA ARG A 91 12.45 -33.16 8.69
C ARG A 91 13.66 -34.09 8.84
N GLU A 92 13.96 -34.51 10.05
CA GLU A 92 14.71 -35.73 10.39
C GLU A 92 14.11 -36.20 11.72
N GLY A 93 13.75 -37.44 11.99
CA GLY A 93 13.89 -38.71 11.31
C GLY A 93 13.24 -39.75 12.23
N ALA A 94 12.72 -40.82 11.65
CA ALA A 94 12.03 -41.89 12.36
C ALA A 94 12.98 -42.74 13.24
N ALA A 95 12.36 -43.43 14.21
CA ALA A 95 12.72 -44.75 14.74
C ALA A 95 14.04 -44.92 15.51
N ALA A 96 13.93 -45.21 16.80
CA ALA A 96 14.30 -46.50 17.42
C ALA A 96 13.76 -46.56 18.86
#